data_AF-A0A6N8FBY9-F1
#
_entry.id   AF-A0A6N8FBY9-F1
#
_cell.length_a   1.000
_cell.length_b   1.000
_cell.length_c   1.000
_cell.angle_alpha   90.00
_cell.angle_beta   90.00
_cell.angle_gamma   90.00
#
_symmetry.space_group_name_H-M   'P 1'
#
loop_
_entity.id
_entity.type
_entity.pdbx_description
1 polymer ?
#
loop_
_entity_poly.entity_id
_entity_poly.type
_entity_poly.pdbx_seq_one_letter_code
_entity_poly.pdbx_strand_id
1 'polypeptide(L)'
;MKTVILIGALGKMGQAALTGLSNHKVITAGRSGDVDHRVDITDENSIRALYEKVGHFDAVVNTVGYCEYATFAEMTEAQWMTTVMSKMMGQINLVRIGQEYIADRGSFTLISGILNVKPIPYAIADATASGAIDTFVKCVAYEMPRGSRINVVNPTVLSEAWDVYGELMPGFEPVPGTLVGKAFERSVDGFINGEVLFVDA
;
A
#
# COMPACT_ATOMS: atom_id res chain seq x y z
N MET A 1 -17.82 12.97 2.75
CA MET A 1 -16.45 13.24 3.25
C MET A 1 -16.11 12.12 4.22
N LYS A 2 -14.99 11.43 4.00
CA LYS A 2 -14.53 10.31 4.84
C LYS A 2 -13.38 10.74 5.75
N THR A 3 -13.17 10.04 6.85
CA THR A 3 -11.94 10.07 7.64
C THR A 3 -11.03 8.94 7.17
N VAL A 4 -9.87 9.27 6.60
CA VAL A 4 -8.96 8.32 5.96
C VAL A 4 -7.63 8.32 6.68
N ILE A 5 -7.20 7.16 7.19
CA ILE A 5 -5.83 6.98 7.66
C ILE A 5 -4.94 6.75 6.43
N LEU A 6 -3.94 7.60 6.22
CA LEU A 6 -2.93 7.44 5.18
C LEU A 6 -1.58 7.08 5.82
N ILE A 7 -1.17 5.82 5.68
CA ILE A 7 0.10 5.32 6.18
C ILE A 7 1.17 5.50 5.10
N GLY A 8 2.23 6.25 5.42
CA GLY A 8 3.33 6.57 4.49
C GLY A 8 3.19 7.91 3.78
N ALA A 9 2.39 8.84 4.32
CA ALA A 9 2.05 10.10 3.68
C ALA A 9 3.26 10.93 3.21
N LEU A 10 4.40 10.86 3.91
CA LEU A 10 5.61 11.63 3.57
C LEU A 10 6.42 11.05 2.40
N GLY A 11 6.19 9.80 2.01
CA GLY A 11 6.87 9.17 0.87
C GLY A 11 6.27 9.60 -0.48
N LYS A 12 6.99 9.42 -1.58
CA LYS A 12 6.52 9.78 -2.94
C LYS A 12 5.15 9.17 -3.28
N MET A 13 4.93 7.91 -2.89
CA MET A 13 3.65 7.24 -3.09
C MET A 13 2.53 7.77 -2.17
N GLY A 14 2.87 8.16 -0.94
CA GLY A 14 1.94 8.82 -0.03
C GLY A 14 1.52 10.20 -0.56
N GLN A 15 2.46 10.97 -1.10
CA GLN A 15 2.20 12.24 -1.77
C GLN A 15 1.31 12.05 -3.01
N ALA A 16 1.56 11.01 -3.81
CA ALA A 16 0.67 10.63 -4.92
C ALA A 16 -0.75 10.30 -4.42
N ALA A 17 -0.89 9.50 -3.36
CA ALA A 17 -2.19 9.17 -2.77
C ALA A 17 -2.94 10.43 -2.26
N LEU A 18 -2.24 11.39 -1.64
CA LEU A 18 -2.85 12.64 -1.16
C LEU A 18 -3.55 13.43 -2.28
N THR A 19 -3.05 13.36 -3.51
CA THR A 19 -3.69 14.03 -4.66
C THR A 19 -5.10 13.50 -4.96
N GLY A 20 -5.37 12.23 -4.65
CA GLY A 20 -6.70 11.61 -4.79
C GLY A 20 -7.58 11.71 -3.55
N LEU A 21 -6.99 12.02 -2.38
CA LEU A 21 -7.70 12.05 -1.09
C LEU A 21 -8.02 13.47 -0.61
N SER A 22 -7.86 14.48 -1.46
CA SER A 22 -7.99 15.91 -1.10
C SER A 22 -9.38 16.30 -0.58
N ASN A 23 -10.41 15.52 -0.91
CA ASN A 23 -11.81 15.76 -0.48
C ASN A 23 -12.18 15.03 0.83
N HIS A 24 -11.18 14.56 1.56
CA HIS A 24 -11.34 13.79 2.79
C HIS A 24 -10.58 14.41 3.95
N LYS A 25 -10.98 14.04 5.16
CA LYS A 25 -10.17 14.29 6.36
C LYS A 25 -9.08 13.22 6.40
N VAL A 26 -7.86 13.57 5.98
CA VAL A 26 -6.72 12.65 6.03
C VAL A 26 -6.04 12.74 7.38
N ILE A 27 -5.83 11.59 8.01
CA ILE A 27 -5.01 11.40 9.21
C ILE A 27 -3.73 10.70 8.76
N THR A 28 -2.61 11.38 8.88
CA THR A 28 -1.31 10.86 8.42
C THR A 28 -0.67 9.96 9.46
N ALA A 29 -0.11 8.85 9.01
CA ALA A 29 0.62 7.93 9.86
C ALA A 29 1.93 7.48 9.22
N GLY A 30 2.94 7.20 10.03
CA GLY A 30 4.23 6.71 9.52
C GLY A 30 5.22 6.37 10.63
N ARG A 31 6.30 5.68 10.27
CA ARG A 31 7.33 5.22 11.22
C ARG A 31 8.11 6.40 11.83
N SER A 32 8.33 7.46 11.08
CA SER A 32 9.10 8.65 11.46
C SER A 32 8.61 9.90 10.70
N GLY A 33 9.17 11.09 11.00
CA GLY A 33 8.82 12.36 10.37
C GLY A 33 7.68 13.14 11.05
N ASP A 34 7.20 14.21 10.44
CA ASP A 34 6.07 14.99 10.95
C ASP A 34 4.75 14.40 10.41
N VAL A 35 4.05 13.64 11.25
CA VAL A 35 2.79 12.94 10.94
C VAL A 35 1.91 12.92 12.20
N ASP A 36 0.60 12.82 12.03
CA ASP A 36 -0.36 12.85 13.14
C ASP A 36 -0.14 11.66 14.11
N HIS A 37 0.17 10.48 13.57
CA HIS A 37 0.42 9.27 14.37
C HIS A 37 1.66 8.49 13.94
N ARG A 38 2.38 7.95 14.92
CA ARG A 38 3.47 7.00 14.71
C ARG A 38 2.90 5.59 14.52
N VAL A 39 3.41 4.85 13.53
CA VAL A 39 3.10 3.43 13.34
C VAL A 39 4.28 2.70 12.72
N ASP A 40 4.60 1.52 13.26
CA ASP A 40 5.44 0.52 12.61
C ASP A 40 4.54 -0.63 12.14
N ILE A 41 4.40 -0.79 10.82
CA ILE A 41 3.52 -1.82 10.25
C ILE A 41 4.05 -3.25 10.48
N THR A 42 5.29 -3.41 10.94
CA THR A 42 5.88 -4.72 11.27
C THR A 42 5.57 -5.15 12.71
N ASP A 43 4.98 -4.28 13.52
CA ASP A 43 4.59 -4.54 14.91
C ASP A 43 3.06 -4.44 15.09
N GLU A 44 2.42 -5.56 15.40
CA GLU A 44 0.97 -5.64 15.60
C GLU A 44 0.47 -4.74 16.74
N ASN A 45 1.25 -4.57 17.81
CA ASN A 45 0.89 -3.68 18.91
C ASN A 45 0.90 -2.21 18.47
N SER A 46 1.87 -1.86 17.61
CA SER A 46 1.94 -0.52 17.00
C SER A 46 0.70 -0.23 16.14
N ILE A 47 0.26 -1.22 15.34
CA ILE A 47 -0.95 -1.11 14.51
C ILE A 47 -2.21 -0.96 15.38
N ARG A 48 -2.39 -1.79 16.41
CA ARG A 48 -3.53 -1.67 17.34
C ARG A 48 -3.57 -0.30 18.01
N ALA A 49 -2.42 0.15 18.51
CA ALA A 49 -2.30 1.46 19.15
C ALA A 49 -2.60 2.62 18.19
N LEU A 50 -2.28 2.50 16.89
CA LEU A 50 -2.69 3.49 15.88
C LEU A 50 -4.21 3.56 15.79
N TYR A 51 -4.89 2.44 15.55
CA TYR A 51 -6.33 2.42 15.36
C TYR A 51 -7.09 2.88 16.61
N GLU A 52 -6.64 2.48 17.80
CA GLU A 52 -7.22 2.94 19.08
C GLU A 52 -7.08 4.46 19.28
N LYS A 53 -5.92 5.02 18.95
CA LYS A 53 -5.68 6.47 19.09
C LYS A 53 -6.47 7.31 18.09
N VAL A 54 -6.62 6.81 16.86
CA VAL A 54 -7.43 7.49 15.83
C VAL A 54 -8.92 7.43 16.18
N GLY A 55 -9.37 6.31 16.74
CA GLY A 55 -10.78 6.07 17.03
C GLY A 55 -11.55 5.80 15.74
N HIS A 56 -12.47 6.70 15.36
CA HIS A 56 -13.31 6.50 14.19
C HIS A 56 -12.59 6.83 12.87
N PHE A 57 -12.61 5.90 11.92
CA PHE A 57 -12.16 6.08 10.54
C PHE A 57 -12.97 5.23 9.56
N ASP A 58 -13.11 5.74 8.33
CA ASP A 58 -13.87 5.10 7.25
C ASP A 58 -12.97 4.33 6.28
N ALA A 59 -11.70 4.71 6.18
CA ALA A 59 -10.78 4.05 5.28
C ALA A 59 -9.33 4.04 5.78
N VAL A 60 -8.59 3.03 5.34
CA VAL A 60 -7.14 2.93 5.51
C VAL A 60 -6.51 2.82 4.14
N VAL A 61 -5.60 3.74 3.83
CA VAL A 61 -4.75 3.70 2.64
C VAL A 61 -3.32 3.48 3.10
N ASN A 62 -2.68 2.42 2.62
CA ASN A 62 -1.29 2.15 2.89
C ASN A 62 -0.44 2.36 1.63
N THR A 63 0.60 3.17 1.78
CA THR A 63 1.60 3.44 0.73
C THR A 63 3.00 3.03 1.17
N VAL A 64 3.12 2.16 2.18
CA VAL A 64 4.39 1.67 2.73
C VAL A 64 4.53 0.16 2.53
N GLY A 65 5.72 -0.26 2.16
CA GLY A 65 6.12 -1.66 2.18
C GLY A 65 7.59 -1.71 1.80
N TYR A 66 8.45 -1.99 2.77
CA TYR A 66 9.89 -2.02 2.53
C TYR A 66 10.29 -3.36 1.90
N CYS A 67 11.15 -3.28 0.90
CA CYS A 67 11.69 -4.43 0.17
C CYS A 67 13.20 -4.32 0.06
N GLU A 68 13.87 -5.47 0.16
CA GLU A 68 15.27 -5.64 -0.15
C GLU A 68 15.45 -6.02 -1.63
N TYR A 69 16.59 -5.65 -2.20
CA TYR A 69 16.93 -5.90 -3.60
C TYR A 69 18.26 -6.63 -3.70
N ALA A 70 18.27 -7.76 -4.39
CA ALA A 70 19.44 -8.59 -4.66
C ALA A 70 19.14 -9.57 -5.80
N THR A 71 20.17 -10.11 -6.45
CA THR A 71 19.95 -11.21 -7.41
C THR A 71 19.34 -12.41 -6.71
N PHE A 72 18.66 -13.29 -7.45
CA PHE A 72 18.09 -14.52 -6.87
C PHE A 72 19.15 -15.38 -6.14
N ALA A 73 20.37 -15.44 -6.67
CA ALA A 73 21.45 -16.24 -6.10
C ALA A 73 22.07 -15.61 -4.83
N GLU A 74 21.97 -14.30 -4.67
CA GLU A 74 22.63 -13.57 -3.57
C GLU A 74 21.64 -13.12 -2.48
N MET A 75 20.34 -13.13 -2.76
CA MET A 75 19.31 -12.74 -1.79
C MET A 75 19.35 -13.65 -0.57
N THR A 76 19.74 -13.07 0.57
CA THR A 76 19.83 -13.82 1.82
C THR A 76 18.45 -14.06 2.43
N GLU A 77 18.35 -15.08 3.29
CA GLU A 77 17.12 -15.35 4.06
C GLU A 77 16.71 -14.14 4.92
N ALA A 78 17.68 -13.42 5.51
CA ALA A 78 17.40 -12.20 6.28
C ALA A 78 16.77 -11.08 5.43
N GLN A 79 17.23 -10.91 4.18
CA GLN A 79 16.64 -9.95 3.24
C GLN A 79 15.24 -10.36 2.79
N TRP A 80 15.03 -11.67 2.55
CA TRP A 80 13.71 -12.22 2.31
C TRP A 80 12.77 -11.93 3.47
N MET A 81 13.16 -12.26 4.69
CA MET A 81 12.32 -12.07 5.87
C MET A 81 12.04 -10.58 6.14
N THR A 82 13.01 -9.69 5.91
CA THR A 82 12.78 -8.24 6.00
C THR A 82 11.67 -7.79 5.04
N THR A 83 11.71 -8.25 3.78
CA THR A 83 10.68 -7.93 2.77
C THR A 83 9.34 -8.56 3.11
N VAL A 84 9.32 -9.84 3.50
CA VAL A 84 8.13 -10.59 3.90
C VAL A 84 7.44 -9.91 5.09
N MET A 85 8.18 -9.51 6.11
CA MET A 85 7.61 -8.90 7.31
C MET A 85 7.09 -7.49 7.05
N SER A 86 7.72 -6.72 6.15
CA SER A 86 7.28 -5.35 5.84
C SER A 86 6.29 -5.28 4.67
N LYS A 87 6.73 -5.55 3.43
CA LYS A 87 5.91 -5.40 2.23
C LYS A 87 4.67 -6.28 2.25
N MET A 88 4.80 -7.53 2.68
CA MET A 88 3.70 -8.50 2.66
C MET A 88 2.91 -8.50 3.98
N MET A 89 3.48 -9.08 5.05
CA MET A 89 2.77 -9.29 6.31
C MET A 89 2.41 -7.98 7.00
N GLY A 90 3.23 -6.93 6.89
CA GLY A 90 2.89 -5.64 7.47
C GLY A 90 1.59 -5.06 6.88
N GLN A 91 1.41 -5.17 5.56
CA GLN A 91 0.17 -4.74 4.90
C GLN A 91 -1.02 -5.65 5.21
N ILE A 92 -0.81 -6.97 5.26
CA ILE A 92 -1.85 -7.93 5.65
C ILE A 92 -2.32 -7.65 7.09
N ASN A 93 -1.40 -7.36 8.00
CA ASN A 93 -1.69 -7.07 9.40
C ASN A 93 -2.52 -5.79 9.56
N LEU A 94 -2.29 -4.76 8.73
CA LEU A 94 -3.13 -3.56 8.72
C LEU A 94 -4.60 -3.90 8.49
N VAL A 95 -4.90 -4.86 7.60
CA VAL A 95 -6.27 -5.30 7.31
C VAL A 95 -6.79 -6.25 8.38
N ARG A 96 -6.01 -7.29 8.72
CA ARG A 96 -6.40 -8.33 9.69
C ARG A 96 -6.76 -7.75 11.05
N ILE A 97 -5.99 -6.75 11.49
CA ILE A 97 -6.23 -6.03 12.75
C ILE A 97 -7.27 -4.93 12.51
N GLY A 98 -7.15 -4.16 11.42
CA GLY A 98 -7.99 -3.00 11.16
C GLY A 98 -9.48 -3.33 10.99
N GLN A 99 -9.83 -4.53 10.54
CA GLN A 99 -11.24 -4.95 10.43
C GLN A 99 -11.98 -4.94 11.78
N GLU A 100 -11.26 -5.03 12.91
CA GLU A 100 -11.84 -4.92 14.25
C GLU A 100 -12.26 -3.48 14.58
N TYR A 101 -11.63 -2.48 13.95
CA TYR A 101 -11.75 -1.05 14.29
C TYR A 101 -12.45 -0.20 13.23
N ILE A 102 -12.37 -0.59 11.96
CA ILE A 102 -12.89 0.21 10.84
C ILE A 102 -14.42 0.42 10.97
N ALA A 103 -14.92 1.55 10.47
CA ALA A 103 -16.36 1.78 10.39
C ALA A 103 -17.07 0.77 9.46
N ASP A 104 -18.37 0.59 9.65
CA ASP A 104 -19.21 -0.20 8.74
C ASP A 104 -19.11 0.37 7.32
N ARG A 105 -19.06 -0.52 6.32
CA ARG A 105 -18.84 -0.17 4.91
C ARG A 105 -17.53 0.59 4.63
N GLY A 106 -16.56 0.48 5.53
CA GLY A 106 -15.24 1.07 5.35
C GLY A 106 -14.44 0.41 4.22
N SER A 107 -13.25 0.96 3.93
CA SER A 107 -12.39 0.44 2.87
C SER A 107 -10.91 0.38 3.23
N PHE A 108 -10.24 -0.68 2.79
CA PHE A 108 -8.77 -0.81 2.80
C PHE A 108 -8.23 -0.65 1.37
N THR A 109 -7.16 0.11 1.23
CA THR A 109 -6.40 0.20 -0.03
C THR A 109 -4.94 -0.08 0.24
N LEU A 110 -4.43 -1.18 -0.29
CA LEU A 110 -3.04 -1.59 -0.17
C LEU A 110 -2.22 -1.15 -1.38
N ILE A 111 -0.90 -1.34 -1.32
CA ILE A 111 0.01 -1.12 -2.44
C ILE A 111 0.80 -2.38 -2.77
N SER A 112 0.75 -2.81 -4.03
CA SER A 112 1.66 -3.79 -4.59
C SER A 112 2.69 -3.07 -5.47
N GLY A 113 2.81 -3.41 -6.75
CA GLY A 113 3.76 -2.80 -7.68
C GLY A 113 3.95 -3.65 -8.92
N ILE A 114 4.27 -3.00 -10.04
CA ILE A 114 4.23 -3.61 -11.38
C ILE A 114 5.19 -4.79 -11.57
N LEU A 115 6.18 -4.95 -10.69
CA LEU A 115 7.26 -5.93 -10.84
C LEU A 115 6.81 -7.38 -10.74
N ASN A 116 5.62 -7.65 -10.20
CA ASN A 116 5.00 -8.98 -10.26
C ASN A 116 4.45 -9.35 -11.65
N VAL A 117 4.21 -8.34 -12.51
CA VAL A 117 3.73 -8.50 -13.89
C VAL A 117 4.84 -8.24 -14.91
N LYS A 118 5.63 -7.18 -14.69
CA LYS A 118 6.76 -6.77 -15.53
C LYS A 118 8.06 -6.87 -14.70
N PRO A 119 8.65 -8.07 -14.55
CA PRO A 119 9.78 -8.27 -13.66
C PRO A 119 11.05 -7.59 -14.19
N ILE A 120 11.87 -7.11 -13.26
CA ILE A 120 13.22 -6.60 -13.52
C ILE A 120 14.24 -7.38 -12.66
N PRO A 121 15.53 -7.40 -13.03
CA PRO A 121 16.58 -7.95 -12.18
C PRO A 121 16.58 -7.33 -10.77
N TYR A 122 17.10 -8.06 -9.79
CA TYR A 122 17.24 -7.66 -8.38
C TYR A 122 15.95 -7.52 -7.55
N ALA A 123 14.78 -7.44 -8.18
CA ALA A 123 13.51 -7.14 -7.49
C ALA A 123 12.66 -8.38 -7.14
N ILE A 124 13.27 -9.57 -7.09
CA ILE A 124 12.52 -10.83 -6.94
C ILE A 124 11.69 -10.87 -5.64
N ALA A 125 12.19 -10.32 -4.53
CA ALA A 125 11.45 -10.29 -3.28
C ALA A 125 10.25 -9.33 -3.33
N ASP A 126 10.42 -8.15 -3.93
CA ASP A 126 9.33 -7.18 -4.13
C ASP A 126 8.25 -7.73 -5.07
N ALA A 127 8.64 -8.28 -6.23
CA ALA A 127 7.71 -8.91 -7.17
C ALA A 127 6.90 -10.05 -6.52
N THR A 128 7.58 -10.92 -5.77
CA THR A 128 6.92 -12.04 -5.08
C THR A 128 5.93 -11.53 -4.02
N ALA A 129 6.34 -10.59 -3.18
CA ALA A 129 5.48 -10.00 -2.15
C ALA A 129 4.28 -9.26 -2.76
N SER A 130 4.48 -8.54 -3.87
CA SER A 130 3.42 -7.85 -4.61
C SER A 130 2.37 -8.83 -5.17
N GLY A 131 2.80 -9.98 -5.72
CA GLY A 131 1.88 -11.05 -6.13
C GLY A 131 1.10 -11.67 -4.97
N ALA A 132 1.72 -11.81 -3.79
CA ALA A 132 1.04 -12.28 -2.59
C ALA A 132 -0.07 -11.31 -2.14
N ILE A 133 0.18 -10.01 -2.18
CA ILE A 133 -0.81 -8.97 -1.83
C ILE A 133 -1.96 -8.94 -2.83
N ASP A 134 -1.65 -8.99 -4.14
CA ASP A 134 -2.67 -9.03 -5.20
C ASP A 134 -3.63 -10.22 -5.00
N THR A 135 -3.08 -11.37 -4.61
CA THR A 135 -3.87 -12.58 -4.31
C THR A 135 -4.66 -12.42 -3.00
N PHE A 136 -4.02 -11.93 -1.94
CA PHE A 136 -4.64 -11.71 -0.64
C PHE A 136 -5.88 -10.82 -0.76
N VAL A 137 -5.77 -9.69 -1.46
CA VAL A 137 -6.88 -8.74 -1.68
C VAL A 137 -8.05 -9.39 -2.39
N LYS A 138 -7.79 -10.15 -3.48
CA LYS A 138 -8.82 -10.85 -4.24
C LYS A 138 -9.58 -11.86 -3.38
N CYS A 139 -8.87 -12.63 -2.56
CA CYS A 139 -9.48 -13.66 -1.72
C CYS A 139 -10.26 -13.05 -0.55
N VAL A 140 -9.63 -12.17 0.23
CA VAL A 140 -10.22 -11.68 1.48
C VAL A 140 -11.42 -10.75 1.24
N ALA A 141 -11.54 -10.14 0.05
CA ALA A 141 -12.69 -9.32 -0.33
C ALA A 141 -14.04 -10.02 -0.19
N TYR A 142 -14.10 -11.36 -0.33
CA TYR A 142 -15.31 -12.16 -0.14
C TYR A 142 -15.62 -12.48 1.32
N GLU A 143 -14.67 -12.25 2.22
CA GLU A 143 -14.74 -12.59 3.64
C GLU A 143 -14.83 -11.35 4.54
N MET A 144 -14.67 -10.14 3.98
CA MET A 144 -14.67 -8.89 4.74
C MET A 144 -16.01 -8.65 5.47
N PRO A 145 -15.99 -8.40 6.79
CA PRO A 145 -17.19 -8.19 7.57
C PRO A 145 -17.77 -6.78 7.39
N ARG A 146 -19.03 -6.60 7.80
CA ARG A 146 -19.72 -5.30 7.91
C ARG A 146 -19.77 -4.50 6.59
N GLY A 147 -19.74 -5.21 5.47
CA GLY A 147 -19.75 -4.61 4.12
C GLY A 147 -18.46 -3.84 3.79
N SER A 148 -17.38 -4.08 4.52
CA SER A 148 -16.08 -3.46 4.26
C SER A 148 -15.52 -3.94 2.93
N ARG A 149 -14.76 -3.09 2.25
CA ARG A 149 -14.13 -3.39 0.98
C ARG A 149 -12.61 -3.38 1.10
N ILE A 150 -11.94 -4.04 0.17
CA ILE A 150 -10.49 -4.00 0.05
C ILE A 150 -10.10 -4.02 -1.42
N ASN A 151 -9.13 -3.18 -1.81
CA ASN A 151 -8.47 -3.24 -3.11
C ASN A 151 -6.97 -3.01 -2.93
N VAL A 152 -6.21 -3.21 -4.01
CA VAL A 152 -4.78 -2.88 -4.07
C VAL A 152 -4.50 -2.02 -5.29
N VAL A 153 -3.65 -1.01 -5.14
CA VAL A 153 -3.11 -0.24 -6.25
C VAL A 153 -1.78 -0.86 -6.66
N ASN A 154 -1.66 -1.20 -7.94
CA ASN A 154 -0.47 -1.76 -8.55
C ASN A 154 0.08 -0.74 -9.58
N PRO A 155 0.91 0.22 -9.14
CA PRO A 155 1.46 1.22 -10.05
C PRO A 155 2.76 0.72 -10.69
N THR A 156 3.02 1.21 -11.90
CA THR A 156 4.38 1.32 -12.43
C THR A 156 5.15 2.43 -11.70
N VAL A 157 6.41 2.63 -12.06
CA VAL A 157 7.25 3.65 -11.43
C VAL A 157 6.67 5.05 -11.63
N LEU A 158 6.74 5.86 -10.57
CA LEU A 158 6.31 7.26 -10.60
C LEU A 158 7.28 8.12 -11.42
N SER A 159 6.78 9.08 -12.19
CA SER A 159 7.61 10.09 -12.87
C SER A 159 8.51 10.83 -11.89
N GLU A 160 8.01 11.13 -10.69
CA GLU A 160 8.74 11.78 -9.60
C GLU A 160 9.86 10.89 -9.00
N ALA A 161 9.90 9.61 -9.36
CA ALA A 161 10.92 8.64 -8.96
C ALA A 161 11.79 8.13 -10.12
N TRP A 162 11.59 8.66 -11.33
CA TRP A 162 12.26 8.15 -12.53
C TRP A 162 13.78 8.28 -12.47
N ASP A 163 14.31 9.39 -11.94
CA ASP A 163 15.77 9.58 -11.79
C ASP A 163 16.46 8.54 -10.90
N VAL A 164 15.70 7.83 -10.05
CA VAL A 164 16.23 6.81 -9.13
C VAL A 164 16.12 5.40 -9.73
N TYR A 165 15.07 5.12 -10.49
CA TYR A 165 14.73 3.77 -10.93
C TYR A 165 14.87 3.55 -12.44
N GLY A 166 14.94 4.61 -13.25
CA GLY A 166 14.85 4.54 -14.71
C GLY A 166 15.93 3.68 -15.35
N GLU A 167 17.17 3.70 -14.82
CA GLU A 167 18.26 2.85 -15.33
C GLU A 167 17.96 1.35 -15.17
N LEU A 168 17.20 0.95 -14.15
CA LEU A 168 16.82 -0.43 -13.88
C LEU A 168 15.58 -0.86 -14.68
N MET A 169 14.92 0.07 -15.37
CA MET A 169 13.62 -0.12 -16.02
C MET A 169 13.64 0.33 -17.49
N PRO A 170 14.58 -0.16 -18.33
CA PRO A 170 14.64 0.22 -19.73
C PRO A 170 13.35 -0.17 -20.47
N GLY A 171 12.76 0.80 -21.17
CA GLY A 171 11.51 0.61 -21.92
C GLY A 171 10.23 0.69 -21.09
N PHE A 172 10.32 0.98 -19.78
CA PHE A 172 9.16 1.38 -18.99
C PHE A 172 8.85 2.85 -19.26
N GLU A 173 7.57 3.19 -19.24
CA GLU A 173 7.10 4.57 -19.24
C GLU A 173 6.58 4.88 -17.83
N PRO A 174 7.16 5.88 -17.12
CA PRO A 174 6.71 6.23 -15.79
C PRO A 174 5.33 6.90 -15.82
N VAL A 175 4.57 6.79 -14.74
CA VAL A 175 3.25 7.43 -14.60
C VAL A 175 3.30 8.62 -13.63
N PRO A 176 2.57 9.71 -13.89
CA PRO A 176 2.45 10.81 -12.93
C PRO A 176 1.81 10.36 -11.62
N GLY A 177 2.30 10.85 -10.48
CA GLY A 177 1.72 10.53 -9.17
C GLY A 177 0.23 10.90 -9.05
N THR A 178 -0.22 11.92 -9.77
CA THR A 178 -1.64 12.31 -9.82
C THR A 178 -2.54 11.23 -10.44
N LEU A 179 -2.04 10.47 -11.42
CA LEU A 179 -2.78 9.35 -12.00
C LEU A 179 -2.90 8.19 -11.01
N VAL A 180 -1.83 7.92 -10.26
CA VAL A 180 -1.86 6.93 -9.16
C VAL A 180 -2.81 7.39 -8.05
N GLY A 181 -2.84 8.69 -7.73
CA GLY A 181 -3.83 9.29 -6.83
C GLY A 181 -5.27 8.97 -7.21
N LYS A 182 -5.61 8.99 -8.51
CA LYS A 182 -6.94 8.59 -8.99
C LYS A 182 -7.29 7.13 -8.71
N ALA A 183 -6.31 6.23 -8.68
CA ALA A 183 -6.57 4.83 -8.30
C ALA A 183 -6.88 4.71 -6.80
N PHE A 184 -6.17 5.45 -5.94
CA PHE A 184 -6.50 5.52 -4.51
C PHE A 184 -7.89 6.12 -4.28
N GLU A 185 -8.23 7.22 -4.96
CA GLU A 185 -9.58 7.82 -4.95
C GLU A 185 -10.63 6.78 -5.36
N ARG A 186 -10.43 6.08 -6.47
CA ARG A 186 -11.35 5.04 -6.96
C ARG A 186 -11.54 3.90 -5.95
N SER A 187 -10.49 3.47 -5.26
CA SER A 187 -10.61 2.43 -4.23
C SER A 187 -11.42 2.90 -3.02
N VAL A 188 -11.11 4.11 -2.53
CA VAL A 188 -11.75 4.68 -1.34
C VAL A 188 -13.21 5.03 -1.64
N ASP A 189 -13.47 5.79 -2.70
CA ASP A 189 -14.78 6.36 -3.03
C ASP A 189 -15.67 5.51 -3.92
N GLY A 190 -15.08 4.58 -4.68
CA GLY A 190 -15.84 3.66 -5.51
C GLY A 190 -16.56 2.57 -4.74
N PHE A 191 -17.18 1.66 -5.50
CA PHE A 191 -17.91 0.50 -4.99
C PHE A 191 -17.17 -0.82 -5.22
N ILE A 192 -16.01 -0.77 -5.89
CA ILE A 192 -15.20 -1.95 -6.24
C ILE A 192 -14.63 -2.63 -5.00
N ASN A 193 -14.46 -3.94 -5.08
CA ASN A 193 -13.98 -4.78 -3.99
C ASN A 193 -13.23 -5.99 -4.57
N GLY A 194 -12.05 -6.30 -4.03
CA GLY A 194 -11.19 -7.40 -4.49
C GLY A 194 -10.38 -7.08 -5.75
N GLU A 195 -10.28 -5.81 -6.15
CA GLU A 195 -9.64 -5.42 -7.41
C GLU A 195 -8.14 -5.12 -7.26
N VAL A 196 -7.40 -5.45 -8.31
CA VAL A 196 -6.03 -4.95 -8.55
C VAL A 196 -6.11 -3.80 -9.53
N LEU A 197 -5.89 -2.59 -9.03
CA LEU A 197 -5.95 -1.36 -9.81
C LEU A 197 -4.58 -1.08 -10.43
N PHE A 198 -4.38 -1.57 -11.64
CA PHE A 198 -3.17 -1.28 -12.42
C PHE A 198 -3.13 0.20 -12.83
N VAL A 199 -1.99 0.84 -12.58
CA VAL A 199 -1.69 2.19 -13.06
C VAL A 199 -0.36 2.13 -13.79
N ASP A 200 -0.44 1.93 -15.09
CA ASP A 200 0.68 1.73 -16.01
C ASP A 200 0.37 2.48 -17.31
N ALA A 201 1.40 2.78 -18.09
CA ALA A 201 1.27 3.52 -19.34
C ALA A 201 0.72 2.67 -20.50
#